data_AF-A0A2D6MI62-F1
#
_entry.id   AF-A0A2D6MI62-F1
#
_cell.length_a   1.000
_cell.length_b   1.000
_cell.length_c   1.000
_cell.angle_alpha   90.00
_cell.angle_beta   90.00
_cell.angle_gamma   90.00
#
_symmetry.space_group_name_H-M   'P 1'
#
loop_
_entity.id
_entity.type
_entity.pdbx_description
1 polymer ?
#
loop_
_entity_poly.entity_id
_entity_poly.type
_entity_poly.pdbx_seq_one_letter_code
_entity_poly.pdbx_strand_id
1 'polypeptide(L)'
;MKNKSTLAKLLAEEDIFVVHKQMDTAYFNTKSRELGLPIWKDELMTKDTYDLLIGHEVGHALWTPLDMLEEAQVRGLNHGFVNILEDARIEKKSKEKYPGLISVFTRGYANLMKRDFFGISKKPIGSFGLIDRINIFMKTGDKSIPFSETELPWVEKTAKTKTPADVLDLAEELYKFMEKNPETKGENFENLDDLISIPVPGMDGELGENPNNLSLPETGDETSETGETGDETSETGDETSETGETGDETSET
;
A
#
# COMPACT_ATOMS: atom_id res chain seq x y z
N MET A 1 8.86 -14.78 -14.30
CA MET A 1 8.01 -14.53 -13.11
C MET A 1 8.27 -15.53 -11.98
N LYS A 2 8.19 -16.86 -12.17
CA LYS A 2 8.46 -17.88 -11.10
C LYS A 2 9.72 -17.64 -10.27
N ASN A 3 10.86 -17.34 -10.90
CA ASN A 3 12.13 -17.14 -10.19
C ASN A 3 12.15 -15.93 -9.24
N LYS A 4 11.29 -14.92 -9.48
CA LYS A 4 11.27 -13.72 -8.66
C LYS A 4 10.37 -13.84 -7.43
N SER A 5 9.30 -14.63 -7.51
CA SER A 5 8.49 -14.97 -6.33
C SER A 5 9.33 -15.76 -5.32
N THR A 6 10.20 -16.67 -5.79
CA THR A 6 11.16 -17.37 -4.91
C THR A 6 12.16 -16.39 -4.28
N LEU A 7 12.67 -15.42 -5.05
CA LEU A 7 13.58 -14.41 -4.52
C LEU A 7 12.92 -13.57 -3.42
N ALA A 8 11.68 -13.13 -3.61
CA ALA A 8 10.95 -12.37 -2.59
C ALA A 8 10.81 -13.17 -1.27
N LYS A 9 10.41 -14.44 -1.36
CA LYS A 9 10.32 -15.33 -0.19
C LYS A 9 11.66 -15.51 0.52
N LEU A 10 12.74 -15.68 -0.24
CA LEU A 10 14.08 -15.83 0.34
C LEU A 10 14.55 -14.56 1.05
N LEU A 11 14.26 -13.38 0.48
CA LEU A 11 14.66 -12.11 1.08
C LEU A 11 13.81 -11.71 2.29
N ALA A 12 12.55 -12.16 2.36
CA ALA A 12 11.66 -11.89 3.49
C ALA A 12 12.06 -12.64 4.77
N GLU A 13 12.88 -13.71 4.68
CA GLU A 13 13.31 -14.52 5.82
C GLU A 13 12.15 -15.13 6.64
N GLU A 14 10.96 -15.19 6.03
CA GLU A 14 9.73 -15.72 6.60
C GLU A 14 8.79 -16.20 5.48
N ASP A 15 7.70 -16.86 5.88
CA ASP A 15 6.67 -17.28 4.94
C ASP A 15 5.77 -16.11 4.53
N ILE A 16 5.96 -15.65 3.29
CA ILE A 16 5.08 -14.68 2.63
C ILE A 16 4.31 -15.31 1.46
N PHE A 17 3.10 -14.80 1.21
CA PHE A 17 2.28 -15.20 0.07
C PHE A 17 2.40 -14.17 -1.06
N VAL A 18 3.03 -14.54 -2.18
CA VAL A 18 3.25 -13.62 -3.30
C VAL A 18 2.15 -13.78 -4.33
N VAL A 19 1.43 -12.69 -4.62
CA VAL A 19 0.35 -12.63 -5.62
C VAL A 19 0.61 -11.60 -6.69
N HIS A 20 0.17 -11.88 -7.91
CA HIS A 20 0.22 -10.96 -9.03
C HIS A 20 -1.19 -10.51 -9.39
N LYS A 21 -1.46 -9.21 -9.33
CA LYS A 21 -2.80 -8.63 -9.54
C LYS A 21 -2.73 -7.42 -10.48
N GLN A 22 -3.85 -7.10 -11.14
CA GLN A 22 -3.99 -5.84 -11.88
C GLN A 22 -4.17 -4.71 -10.86
N MET A 23 -3.17 -3.84 -10.71
CA MET A 23 -3.16 -2.75 -9.72
C MET A 23 -2.07 -1.72 -10.04
N ASP A 24 -2.19 -0.54 -9.43
CA ASP A 24 -1.37 0.62 -9.73
C ASP A 24 0.00 0.61 -9.05
N THR A 25 0.17 -0.13 -7.95
CA THR A 25 1.45 -0.28 -7.24
C THR A 25 1.53 -1.60 -6.46
N ALA A 26 2.74 -1.98 -6.04
CA ALA A 26 2.95 -3.08 -5.11
C ALA A 26 2.51 -2.72 -3.69
N TYR A 27 2.26 -3.74 -2.86
CA TYR A 27 2.01 -3.57 -1.43
C TYR A 27 2.45 -4.81 -0.66
N PHE A 28 2.69 -4.61 0.64
CA PHE A 28 2.87 -5.67 1.60
C PHE A 28 1.84 -5.60 2.71
N ASN A 29 1.24 -6.74 2.98
CA ASN A 29 0.23 -6.88 3.99
C ASN A 29 0.82 -7.41 5.30
N THR A 30 0.97 -6.55 6.30
CA THR A 30 1.62 -6.95 7.56
C THR A 30 0.84 -8.02 8.33
N LYS A 31 -0.50 -8.03 8.22
CA LYS A 31 -1.37 -8.99 8.89
C LYS A 31 -1.45 -10.34 8.17
N SER A 32 -1.78 -10.34 6.87
CA SER A 32 -1.94 -11.58 6.12
C SER A 32 -0.62 -12.13 5.56
N ARG A 33 0.47 -11.36 5.64
CA ARG A 33 1.77 -11.62 5.01
C ARG A 33 1.69 -11.77 3.49
N GLU A 34 0.69 -11.14 2.87
CA GLU A 34 0.51 -11.10 1.42
C GLU A 34 1.38 -9.99 0.78
N LEU A 35 2.23 -10.39 -0.16
CA LEU A 35 2.97 -9.50 -1.04
C LEU A 35 2.24 -9.40 -2.39
N GLY A 36 1.60 -8.26 -2.64
CA GLY A 36 1.01 -7.94 -3.94
C GLY A 36 2.02 -7.32 -4.89
N LEU A 37 2.19 -7.91 -6.08
CA LEU A 37 2.99 -7.34 -7.17
C LEU A 37 2.12 -6.99 -8.38
N PRO A 38 2.26 -5.79 -8.96
CA PRO A 38 1.37 -5.37 -10.03
C PRO A 38 1.72 -6.06 -11.34
N ILE A 39 0.70 -6.32 -12.15
CA ILE A 39 0.84 -6.77 -13.54
C ILE A 39 0.78 -5.53 -14.44
N TRP A 40 1.91 -4.89 -14.70
CA TRP A 40 1.99 -3.84 -15.72
C TRP A 40 2.40 -4.41 -17.09
N LYS A 41 2.16 -3.66 -18.17
CA LYS A 41 2.67 -4.01 -19.51
C LYS A 41 4.21 -4.12 -19.47
N ASP A 42 4.80 -4.99 -20.29
CA ASP A 42 6.25 -5.27 -20.26
C ASP A 42 7.13 -4.01 -20.38
N GLU A 43 6.69 -3.03 -21.18
CA GLU A 43 7.39 -1.74 -21.31
C GLU A 43 7.35 -0.91 -20.02
N LEU A 44 6.32 -1.08 -19.19
CA LEU A 44 6.13 -0.45 -17.88
C LEU A 44 6.92 -1.19 -16.79
N MET A 45 6.93 -2.52 -16.84
CA MET A 45 7.57 -3.38 -15.84
C MET A 45 9.00 -3.76 -16.22
N THR A 46 9.92 -2.79 -16.10
CA THR A 46 11.34 -3.10 -16.29
C THR A 46 11.86 -4.03 -15.18
N LYS A 47 12.92 -4.80 -15.46
CA LYS A 47 13.57 -5.65 -14.45
C LYS A 47 13.97 -4.85 -13.20
N ASP A 48 14.53 -3.66 -13.37
CA ASP A 48 14.96 -2.81 -12.24
C ASP A 48 13.76 -2.27 -11.45
N THR A 49 12.65 -1.95 -12.11
CA THR A 49 11.41 -1.53 -11.44
C THR A 49 10.80 -2.68 -10.65
N TYR A 50 10.76 -3.87 -11.23
CA TYR A 50 10.25 -5.06 -10.56
C TYR A 50 11.12 -5.45 -9.34
N ASP A 51 12.45 -5.37 -9.48
CA ASP A 51 13.39 -5.63 -8.39
C ASP A 51 13.29 -4.55 -7.27
N LEU A 52 13.03 -3.29 -7.63
CA LEU A 52 12.73 -2.21 -6.68
C LEU A 52 11.47 -2.53 -5.87
N LEU A 53 10.35 -2.84 -6.53
CA LEU A 53 9.08 -3.12 -5.85
C LEU A 53 9.25 -4.28 -4.85
N ILE A 54 9.88 -5.38 -5.26
CA ILE A 54 10.16 -6.48 -4.34
C ILE A 54 11.04 -6.04 -3.17
N GLY A 55 12.14 -5.33 -3.44
CA GLY A 55 13.06 -4.91 -2.38
C GLY A 55 12.43 -3.95 -1.38
N HIS A 56 11.49 -3.13 -1.84
CA HIS A 56 10.70 -2.23 -1.02
C HIS A 56 9.72 -3.00 -0.14
N GLU A 57 8.86 -3.82 -0.73
CA GLU A 57 7.84 -4.56 0.02
C GLU A 57 8.40 -5.61 0.98
N VAL A 58 9.53 -6.25 0.62
CA VAL A 58 10.27 -7.11 1.55
C VAL A 58 10.81 -6.31 2.74
N GLY A 59 11.10 -5.02 2.55
CA GLY A 59 11.44 -4.12 3.64
C GLY A 59 10.29 -4.00 4.66
N HIS A 60 9.05 -3.87 4.18
CA HIS A 60 7.88 -3.87 5.06
C HIS A 60 7.70 -5.21 5.77
N ALA A 61 7.89 -6.32 5.06
CA ALA A 61 7.84 -7.65 5.67
C ALA A 61 8.79 -7.77 6.88
N LEU A 62 10.04 -7.37 6.70
CA LEU A 62 11.08 -7.49 7.72
C LEU A 62 10.95 -6.50 8.88
N TRP A 63 10.43 -5.29 8.63
CA TRP A 63 10.62 -4.18 9.55
C TRP A 63 9.39 -3.33 9.85
N THR A 64 8.24 -3.59 9.24
CA THR A 64 6.97 -2.93 9.58
C THR A 64 6.10 -3.92 10.37
N PRO A 65 6.15 -3.86 11.71
CA PRO A 65 5.37 -4.79 12.52
C PRO A 65 3.89 -4.36 12.55
N LEU A 66 3.00 -5.33 12.79
CA LEU A 66 1.55 -5.08 12.79
C LEU A 66 1.14 -4.14 13.94
N ASP A 67 1.76 -4.29 15.11
CA ASP A 67 1.49 -3.46 16.29
C ASP A 67 1.76 -1.96 16.05
N MET A 68 2.74 -1.61 15.20
CA MET A 68 2.99 -0.24 14.78
C MET A 68 1.78 0.35 14.03
N LEU A 69 1.15 -0.42 13.14
CA LEU A 69 -0.01 0.05 12.38
C LEU A 69 -1.24 0.18 13.27
N GLU A 70 -1.43 -0.76 14.19
CA GLU A 70 -2.49 -0.69 15.21
C GLU A 70 -2.29 0.53 16.13
N GLU A 71 -1.06 0.80 16.56
CA GLU A 71 -0.74 1.99 17.37
C GLU A 71 -0.98 3.30 16.60
N ALA A 72 -0.60 3.36 15.32
CA ALA A 72 -0.88 4.52 14.48
C ALA A 72 -2.38 4.83 14.41
N GLN A 73 -3.21 3.80 14.29
CA GLN A 73 -4.67 3.94 14.28
C GLN A 73 -5.20 4.40 15.64
N VAL A 74 -4.73 3.81 16.75
CA VAL A 74 -5.11 4.24 18.12
C VAL A 74 -4.74 5.69 18.38
N ARG A 75 -3.61 6.16 17.84
CA ARG A 75 -3.15 7.56 17.93
C ARG A 75 -3.87 8.50 16.97
N GLY A 76 -4.68 7.99 16.03
CA GLY A 76 -5.36 8.78 15.01
C GLY A 76 -4.40 9.49 14.05
N LEU A 77 -3.27 8.88 13.73
CA LEU A 77 -2.28 9.47 12.84
C LEU A 77 -2.73 9.35 11.37
N ASN A 78 -2.39 10.34 10.55
CA ASN A 78 -2.61 10.26 9.12
C ASN A 78 -1.77 9.12 8.52
N HIS A 79 -2.43 8.19 7.81
CA HIS A 79 -1.80 6.99 7.29
C HIS A 79 -0.73 7.30 6.24
N GLY A 80 -0.98 8.26 5.35
CA GLY A 80 -0.02 8.68 4.34
C GLY A 80 1.31 9.19 4.94
N PHE A 81 1.25 9.93 6.06
CA PHE A 81 2.46 10.38 6.77
C PHE A 81 3.23 9.20 7.35
N VAL A 82 2.51 8.28 8.03
CA VAL A 82 3.13 7.08 8.61
C VAL A 82 3.79 6.26 7.50
N ASN A 83 3.11 6.06 6.36
CA ASN A 83 3.65 5.29 5.25
C ASN A 83 4.93 5.93 4.66
N ILE A 84 4.91 7.22 4.33
CA ILE A 84 6.08 7.90 3.73
C ILE A 84 7.30 7.84 4.66
N LEU A 85 7.09 8.04 5.96
CA LEU A 85 8.16 8.01 6.94
C LEU A 85 8.63 6.57 7.22
N GLU A 86 7.73 5.60 7.18
CA GLU A 86 8.07 4.19 7.30
C GLU A 86 8.87 3.69 6.10
N ASP A 87 8.49 4.05 4.86
CA ASP A 87 9.24 3.79 3.63
C ASP A 87 10.69 4.26 3.77
N ALA A 88 10.90 5.48 4.27
CA ALA A 88 12.22 6.03 4.47
C ALA A 88 13.04 5.20 5.46
N ARG A 89 12.41 4.70 6.54
CA ARG A 89 13.05 3.85 7.54
C ARG A 89 13.35 2.45 7.01
N ILE A 90 12.38 1.79 6.38
CA ILE A 90 12.54 0.41 5.91
C ILE A 90 13.53 0.33 4.76
N GLU A 91 13.53 1.27 3.82
CA GLU A 91 14.50 1.25 2.73
C GLU A 91 15.93 1.48 3.20
N LYS A 92 16.12 2.32 4.21
CA LYS A 92 17.43 2.49 4.84
C LYS A 92 17.90 1.16 5.42
N LYS A 93 17.04 0.45 6.17
CA LYS A 93 17.35 -0.88 6.72
C LYS A 93 17.58 -1.93 5.63
N SER A 94 16.79 -1.91 4.55
CA SER A 94 16.98 -2.74 3.36
C SER A 94 18.37 -2.53 2.73
N LYS A 95 18.79 -1.27 2.55
CA LYS A 95 20.10 -0.90 1.99
C LYS A 95 21.26 -1.28 2.91
N GLU A 96 21.09 -1.19 4.23
CA GLU A 96 22.08 -1.60 5.22
C GLU A 96 22.23 -3.13 5.28
N LYS A 97 21.12 -3.88 5.27
CA LYS A 97 21.13 -5.36 5.31
C LYS A 97 21.56 -5.97 3.99
N TYR A 98 21.10 -5.42 2.87
CA TYR A 98 21.39 -5.91 1.52
C TYR A 98 22.00 -4.79 0.65
N PRO A 99 23.33 -4.55 0.72
CA PRO A 99 23.98 -3.47 -0.03
C PRO A 99 23.76 -3.52 -1.56
N GLY A 100 23.46 -4.70 -2.11
CA GLY A 100 23.07 -4.84 -3.52
C GLY A 100 21.80 -4.07 -3.90
N LEU A 101 20.89 -3.86 -2.94
CA LEU A 101 19.65 -3.10 -3.14
C LEU A 101 19.90 -1.61 -3.37
N ILE A 102 21.05 -1.06 -2.97
CA ILE A 102 21.39 0.35 -3.22
C ILE A 102 21.28 0.65 -4.72
N SER A 103 21.95 -0.16 -5.55
CA SER A 103 21.93 0.03 -7.00
C SER A 103 20.57 -0.27 -7.62
N VAL A 104 19.82 -1.21 -7.05
CA VAL A 104 18.46 -1.58 -7.50
C VAL A 104 17.52 -0.41 -7.27
N PHE A 105 17.51 0.18 -6.07
CA PHE A 105 16.67 1.32 -5.73
C PHE A 105 17.02 2.54 -6.59
N THR A 106 18.31 2.86 -6.77
CA THR A 106 18.71 3.97 -7.64
C THR A 106 18.18 3.83 -9.06
N ARG A 107 18.35 2.66 -9.69
CA ARG A 107 17.88 2.44 -11.07
C ARG A 107 16.35 2.36 -11.15
N GLY A 108 15.71 1.69 -10.19
CA GLY A 108 14.26 1.58 -10.11
C GLY A 108 13.59 2.94 -9.98
N TYR A 109 14.05 3.79 -9.05
CA TYR A 109 13.49 5.12 -8.87
C TYR A 109 13.76 6.04 -10.06
N ALA A 110 14.93 5.95 -10.70
CA ALA A 110 15.17 6.65 -11.94
C ALA A 110 14.18 6.24 -13.05
N ASN A 111 13.79 4.96 -13.11
CA ASN A 111 12.77 4.50 -14.05
C ASN A 111 11.37 4.99 -13.67
N LEU A 112 10.99 4.99 -12.40
CA LEU A 112 9.69 5.53 -11.94
C LEU A 112 9.57 7.04 -12.22
N MET A 113 10.64 7.81 -11.98
CA MET A 113 10.70 9.25 -12.26
C MET A 113 10.50 9.58 -13.74
N LYS A 114 11.14 8.83 -14.65
CA LYS A 114 10.99 9.03 -16.11
C LYS A 114 9.56 8.84 -16.61
N ARG A 115 8.72 8.15 -15.84
CA ARG A 115 7.33 7.82 -16.20
C ARG A 115 6.32 8.65 -15.43
N ASP A 116 6.79 9.64 -14.69
CA ASP A 116 5.94 10.48 -13.86
C ASP A 116 5.13 9.70 -12.81
N PHE A 117 5.71 8.62 -12.25
CA PHE A 117 5.02 7.80 -11.24
C PHE A 117 4.61 8.64 -10.01
N PHE A 118 5.40 9.66 -9.68
CA PHE A 118 5.14 10.58 -8.56
C PHE A 118 4.29 11.79 -8.94
N GLY A 119 3.80 11.89 -10.19
CA GLY A 119 2.94 12.98 -10.65
C GLY A 119 3.60 14.38 -10.69
N ILE A 120 4.92 14.43 -10.80
CA ILE A 120 5.75 15.65 -10.77
C ILE A 120 5.92 16.33 -12.14
N SER A 121 5.49 15.74 -13.25
CA SER A 121 5.73 16.29 -14.59
C SER A 121 4.90 17.53 -14.88
N LYS A 122 3.75 17.68 -14.20
CA LYS A 122 2.77 18.74 -14.46
C LYS A 122 3.03 20.00 -13.65
N LYS A 123 3.83 19.93 -12.59
CA LYS A 123 4.06 21.03 -11.64
C LYS A 123 5.52 21.04 -11.16
N PRO A 124 6.12 22.20 -10.87
CA PRO A 124 7.46 22.24 -10.31
C PRO A 124 7.49 21.54 -8.95
N ILE A 125 8.54 20.73 -8.68
CA ILE A 125 8.67 19.97 -7.44
C ILE A 125 8.59 20.82 -6.16
N GLY A 126 9.03 22.09 -6.24
CA GLY A 126 8.94 23.06 -5.14
C GLY A 126 7.51 23.47 -4.76
N SER A 127 6.51 23.18 -5.59
CA SER A 127 5.09 23.46 -5.29
C SER A 127 4.39 22.33 -4.54
N PHE A 128 5.06 21.18 -4.34
CA PHE A 128 4.52 20.06 -3.60
C PHE A 128 4.62 20.29 -2.09
N GLY A 129 3.75 19.61 -1.34
CA GLY A 129 3.77 19.66 0.12
C GLY A 129 5.11 19.16 0.67
N LEU A 130 5.45 19.60 1.88
CA LEU A 130 6.70 19.20 2.53
C LEU A 130 6.85 17.68 2.61
N ILE A 131 5.79 16.96 3.00
CA ILE A 131 5.83 15.49 3.10
C ILE A 131 6.08 14.81 1.76
N ASP A 132 5.48 15.30 0.66
CA ASP A 132 5.68 14.77 -0.68
C ASP A 132 7.12 15.02 -1.17
N ARG A 133 7.63 16.24 -0.93
CA ARG A 133 9.03 16.59 -1.25
C ARG A 133 10.01 15.72 -0.45
N ILE A 134 9.73 15.46 0.83
CA ILE A 134 10.51 14.53 1.66
C ILE A 134 10.47 13.13 1.04
N ASN A 135 9.29 12.62 0.67
CA ASN A 135 9.14 11.30 0.06
C ASN A 135 10.03 11.14 -1.18
N ILE A 136 9.92 12.08 -2.13
CA ILE A 136 10.69 12.06 -3.37
C ILE A 136 12.19 12.19 -3.06
N PHE A 137 12.58 13.06 -2.12
CA PHE A 137 13.97 13.21 -1.71
C PHE A 137 14.54 11.91 -1.12
N MET A 138 13.81 11.24 -0.22
CA MET A 138 14.25 10.00 0.42
C MET A 138 14.38 8.84 -0.59
N LYS A 139 13.48 8.78 -1.59
CA LYS A 139 13.50 7.75 -2.65
C LYS A 139 14.58 8.00 -3.70
N THR A 140 14.76 9.25 -4.14
CA THR A 140 15.64 9.59 -5.29
C THR A 140 17.02 10.10 -4.89
N GLY A 141 17.17 10.70 -3.72
CA GLY A 141 18.37 11.44 -3.32
C GLY A 141 18.62 12.72 -4.13
N ASP A 142 17.60 13.25 -4.81
CA ASP A 142 17.73 14.45 -5.64
C ASP A 142 17.94 15.71 -4.80
N LYS A 143 19.18 16.22 -4.80
CA LYS A 143 19.58 17.43 -4.06
C LYS A 143 19.07 18.73 -4.68
N SER A 144 18.43 18.68 -5.84
CA SER A 144 17.81 19.86 -6.47
C SER A 144 16.44 20.19 -5.87
N ILE A 145 15.85 19.29 -5.08
CA ILE A 145 14.60 19.54 -4.38
C ILE A 145 14.81 20.65 -3.35
N PRO A 146 14.07 21.77 -3.45
CA PRO A 146 14.25 22.88 -2.52
C PRO A 146 13.64 22.53 -1.17
N PHE A 147 14.36 22.86 -0.10
CA PHE A 147 13.85 22.87 1.28
C PHE A 147 14.29 24.17 1.95
N SER A 148 13.39 24.82 2.68
CA SER A 148 13.71 26.00 3.47
C SER A 148 14.49 25.64 4.74
N GLU A 149 15.06 26.64 5.43
CA GLU A 149 15.75 26.43 6.71
C GLU A 149 14.84 25.83 7.79
N THR A 150 13.53 26.10 7.74
CA THR A 150 12.55 25.53 8.66
C THR A 150 12.11 24.11 8.26
N GLU A 151 12.31 23.72 7.00
CA GLU A 151 11.96 22.41 6.45
C GLU A 151 13.09 21.38 6.60
N LEU A 152 14.35 21.80 6.47
CA LEU A 152 15.53 20.93 6.55
C LEU A 152 15.59 20.03 7.81
N PRO A 153 15.22 20.51 9.03
CA PRO A 153 15.18 19.65 10.20
C PRO A 153 14.26 18.43 10.05
N TRP A 154 13.16 18.54 9.30
CA TRP A 154 12.23 17.44 9.06
C TRP A 154 12.80 16.38 8.12
N VAL A 155 13.53 16.81 7.10
CA VAL A 155 14.28 15.91 6.20
C VAL A 155 15.32 15.12 7.00
N GLU A 156 16.07 15.81 7.87
CA GLU A 156 17.08 15.16 8.71
C GLU A 156 16.47 14.19 9.72
N LYS A 157 15.38 14.58 10.40
CA LYS A 157 14.65 13.70 11.32
C LYS A 157 14.18 12.43 10.60
N THR A 158 13.60 12.58 9.41
CA THR A 158 13.15 11.44 8.57
C THR A 158 14.30 10.47 8.29
N ALA A 159 15.46 10.97 7.86
CA ALA A 159 16.65 10.15 7.60
C ALA A 159 17.25 9.48 8.86
N LYS A 160 16.98 10.04 10.04
CA LYS A 160 17.49 9.58 11.34
C LYS A 160 16.58 8.57 12.04
N THR A 161 15.35 8.34 11.57
CA THR A 161 14.44 7.30 12.08
C THR A 161 15.11 5.91 12.09
N LYS A 162 14.86 5.14 13.15
CA LYS A 162 15.44 3.78 13.36
C LYS A 162 14.40 2.78 13.84
N THR A 163 13.44 3.23 14.63
CA THR A 163 12.39 2.41 15.25
C THR A 163 11.00 2.76 14.70
N PRO A 164 10.03 1.84 14.81
CA PRO A 164 8.61 2.15 14.60
C PRO A 164 8.12 3.38 15.39
N ALA A 165 8.48 3.48 16.66
CA ALA A 165 8.10 4.61 17.51
C ALA A 165 8.64 5.95 16.97
N ASP A 166 9.89 5.98 16.49
CA ASP A 166 10.46 7.19 15.86
C ASP A 166 9.62 7.65 14.67
N VAL A 167 9.03 6.72 13.92
CA VAL A 167 8.17 7.01 12.76
C VAL A 167 6.84 7.58 13.21
N LEU A 168 6.18 6.95 14.18
CA LEU A 168 4.88 7.41 14.68
C LEU A 168 4.98 8.79 15.33
N ASP A 169 6.03 9.02 16.13
CA ASP A 169 6.27 10.30 16.78
C ASP A 169 6.60 11.40 15.76
N LEU A 170 7.43 11.08 14.76
CA LEU A 170 7.73 12.02 13.68
C LEU A 170 6.51 12.33 12.81
N ALA A 171 5.66 11.34 12.53
CA ALA A 171 4.43 11.53 11.77
C ALA A 171 3.50 12.53 12.47
N GLU A 172 3.29 12.36 13.77
CA GLU A 172 2.48 13.27 14.58
C GLU A 172 3.08 14.69 14.66
N GLU A 173 4.39 14.79 14.91
CA GLU A 173 5.10 16.07 14.97
C GLU A 173 5.04 16.84 13.64
N LEU A 174 5.32 16.14 12.53
CA LEU A 174 5.38 16.73 11.20
C LEU A 174 3.98 17.15 10.73
N TYR A 175 2.95 16.34 11.00
CA TYR A 175 1.57 16.70 10.70
C TYR A 175 1.17 18.01 11.42
N LYS A 176 1.38 18.08 12.74
CA LYS A 176 1.10 19.30 13.54
C LYS A 176 1.92 20.50 13.09
N PHE A 177 3.16 20.30 12.66
CA PHE A 177 3.97 21.36 12.08
C PHE A 177 3.34 21.89 10.80
N MET A 178 2.98 21.01 9.87
CA MET A 178 2.36 21.41 8.61
C MET A 178 0.98 22.03 8.82
N GLU A 179 0.21 21.61 9.83
CA GLU A 179 -1.03 22.29 10.24
C GLU A 179 -0.81 23.75 10.66
N LYS A 180 0.25 24.01 11.43
CA LYS A 180 0.59 25.35 11.92
C LYS A 180 1.28 26.22 10.88
N ASN A 181 1.77 25.63 9.78
CA ASN A 181 2.51 26.31 8.71
C ASN A 181 1.86 25.97 7.35
N PRO A 182 0.69 26.58 7.03
CA PRO A 182 -0.10 26.23 5.84
C PRO A 182 0.66 26.33 4.51
N GLU A 183 1.69 27.17 4.42
CA GLU A 183 2.55 27.29 3.25
C GLU A 183 3.37 26.04 2.95
N THR A 184 3.53 25.15 3.94
CA THR A 184 4.22 23.86 3.79
C THR A 184 3.27 22.76 3.32
N LYS A 185 1.95 23.01 3.34
CA LYS A 185 0.93 22.06 2.87
C LYS A 185 0.89 22.05 1.35
N GLY A 186 0.81 20.85 0.77
CA GLY A 186 0.49 20.68 -0.64
C GLY A 186 -1.02 20.61 -0.85
N GLU A 187 -1.46 20.63 -2.12
CA GLU A 187 -2.88 20.49 -2.48
C GLU A 187 -3.50 19.19 -1.95
N ASN A 188 -2.70 18.14 -1.75
CA ASN A 188 -3.16 16.82 -1.30
C ASN A 188 -3.00 16.59 0.21
N PHE A 189 -2.75 17.64 1.02
CA PHE A 189 -2.46 17.48 2.45
C PHE A 189 -3.53 16.71 3.23
N GLU A 190 -4.82 16.91 2.90
CA GLU A 190 -5.94 16.22 3.56
C GLU A 190 -6.29 14.86 2.95
N ASN A 191 -5.94 14.63 1.68
CA ASN A 191 -6.26 13.41 0.93
C ASN A 191 -5.04 12.51 0.71
N LEU A 192 -4.02 12.60 1.57
CA LEU A 192 -2.78 11.85 1.39
C LEU A 192 -3.01 10.34 1.50
N ASP A 193 -4.06 9.92 2.22
CA ASP A 193 -4.44 8.51 2.38
C ASP A 193 -4.91 7.88 1.05
N ASP A 194 -5.53 8.68 0.16
CA ASP A 194 -5.97 8.22 -1.16
C ASP A 194 -4.80 7.99 -2.13
N LEU A 195 -3.65 8.62 -1.89
CA LEU A 195 -2.46 8.51 -2.75
C LEU A 195 -1.60 7.28 -2.44
N ILE A 196 -1.79 6.67 -1.27
CA ILE A 196 -0.88 5.65 -0.72
C ILE A 196 -1.70 4.47 -0.20
N SER A 197 -2.35 3.76 -1.12
CA SER A 197 -3.11 2.55 -0.78
C SER A 197 -2.17 1.37 -0.51
N ILE A 198 -1.77 1.18 0.76
CA ILE A 198 -1.52 -0.16 1.30
C ILE A 198 -2.84 -0.63 1.93
N PRO A 199 -3.49 -1.68 1.40
CA PRO A 199 -4.68 -2.23 2.04
C PRO A 199 -4.28 -2.93 3.35
N VAL A 200 -4.70 -2.36 4.49
CA VAL A 200 -4.62 -3.00 5.81
C VAL A 200 -5.85 -3.91 6.00
N PRO A 201 -5.74 -5.25 6.00
CA PRO A 201 -6.89 -6.14 6.16
C PRO A 201 -7.18 -6.33 7.64
N GLY A 202 -8.47 -6.36 7.99
CA GLY A 202 -8.95 -6.28 9.36
C GLY A 202 -9.65 -4.97 9.68
N MET A 203 -9.68 -4.04 8.71
CA MET A 203 -10.66 -2.96 8.64
C MET A 203 -11.78 -3.40 7.69
N ASP A 204 -12.56 -4.41 8.07
CA ASP A 204 -13.89 -4.65 7.49
C ASP A 204 -14.91 -3.73 8.19
N GLY A 205 -14.65 -2.42 8.12
CA GLY A 205 -15.66 -1.40 8.32
C GLY A 205 -15.96 -0.80 6.96
N GLU A 206 -17.18 -0.98 6.47
CA GLU A 206 -17.72 -0.42 5.23
C GLU A 206 -17.22 1.01 4.93
N LEU A 207 -16.14 1.12 4.16
CA LEU A 207 -15.83 2.29 3.35
C LEU A 207 -15.42 1.80 1.96
N GLY A 208 -16.33 1.02 1.41
CA GLY A 208 -16.32 0.53 0.05
C GLY A 208 -17.37 1.21 -0.82
N GLU A 209 -17.91 2.37 -0.46
CA GLU A 209 -18.63 3.25 -1.39
C GLU A 209 -18.47 4.71 -0.96
N ASN A 210 -17.64 5.48 -1.70
CA ASN A 210 -17.82 6.92 -1.73
C ASN A 210 -18.75 7.25 -2.92
N PRO A 211 -19.88 7.93 -2.67
CA PRO A 211 -21.09 7.86 -3.48
C PRO A 211 -21.33 9.19 -4.18
N ASN A 212 -21.14 9.24 -5.49
CA ASN A 212 -21.45 10.44 -6.26
C ASN A 212 -22.83 10.38 -6.93
N ASN A 213 -23.83 9.86 -6.22
CA ASN A 213 -25.23 10.07 -6.58
C ASN A 213 -26.18 9.83 -5.39
N LEU A 214 -26.28 10.82 -4.50
CA LEU A 214 -27.49 10.98 -3.69
C LEU A 214 -28.10 12.32 -4.06
N SER A 215 -28.91 12.27 -5.12
CA SER A 215 -29.94 13.26 -5.36
C SER A 215 -30.86 13.29 -4.13
N LEU A 216 -31.02 14.47 -3.52
CA LEU A 216 -32.03 14.71 -2.50
C LEU A 216 -33.42 14.36 -3.05
N PRO A 217 -34.28 13.66 -2.29
CA PRO A 217 -35.71 13.86 -2.40
C PRO A 217 -36.17 14.85 -1.33
N GLU A 218 -36.93 15.83 -1.81
CA GLU A 218 -37.77 16.71 -1.02
C GLU A 218 -38.67 15.94 -0.04
N THR A 219 -38.91 16.58 1.09
CA THR A 219 -39.99 16.31 2.04
C THR A 219 -41.36 16.29 1.35
N GLY A 220 -42.10 15.21 1.51
CA GLY A 220 -43.50 15.11 1.10
C GLY A 220 -44.20 13.97 1.85
N ASP A 221 -45.09 14.37 2.74
CA ASP A 221 -46.02 13.56 3.54
C ASP A 221 -46.99 12.73 2.68
N GLU A 222 -47.38 11.54 3.17
CA GLU A 222 -48.74 10.96 3.14
C GLU A 222 -48.74 9.41 3.26
N THR A 223 -49.13 8.96 4.46
CA THR A 223 -50.14 7.93 4.80
C THR A 223 -50.27 6.57 4.07
N SER A 224 -50.43 5.54 4.94
CA SER A 224 -51.41 4.43 4.92
C SER A 224 -51.14 3.06 4.23
N GLU A 225 -51.09 2.05 5.11
CA GLU A 225 -51.88 0.78 5.14
C GLU A 225 -51.51 -0.52 4.38
N THR A 226 -51.19 -1.55 5.21
CA THR A 226 -51.77 -2.93 5.31
C THR A 226 -51.38 -4.10 4.38
N GLY A 227 -51.30 -5.30 5.02
CA GLY A 227 -51.57 -6.66 4.48
C GLY A 227 -50.32 -7.48 4.10
N GLU A 228 -49.78 -8.43 4.87
CA GLU A 228 -50.24 -9.74 5.36
C GLU A 228 -50.22 -10.90 4.32
N THR A 229 -49.75 -12.07 4.80
CA THR A 229 -49.77 -13.45 4.21
C THR A 229 -48.66 -13.77 3.19
N GLY A 230 -47.99 -14.93 3.18
CA GLY A 230 -48.21 -16.21 3.84
C GLY A 230 -48.04 -17.35 2.81
N ASP A 231 -47.27 -18.36 3.19
CA ASP A 231 -47.43 -19.79 2.87
C ASP A 231 -46.26 -20.53 2.20
N GLU A 232 -46.01 -21.70 2.79
CA GLU A 232 -45.06 -22.76 2.46
C GLU A 232 -45.63 -23.70 1.38
N THR A 233 -44.78 -24.60 0.87
CA THR A 233 -45.00 -26.04 0.54
C THR A 233 -43.99 -26.44 -0.54
N SER A 234 -42.96 -27.27 -0.29
CA SER A 234 -42.88 -28.68 0.10
C SER A 234 -42.60 -29.62 -1.09
N GLU A 235 -41.59 -30.49 -0.91
CA GLU A 235 -41.53 -31.90 -1.37
C GLU A 235 -41.37 -32.19 -2.88
N THR A 236 -40.67 -33.23 -3.36
CA THR A 236 -40.15 -34.53 -2.85
C THR A 236 -39.05 -35.02 -3.83
N GLY A 237 -38.03 -35.80 -3.39
CA GLY A 237 -37.91 -37.26 -3.63
C GLY A 237 -37.23 -37.57 -4.99
N ASP A 238 -36.33 -38.53 -5.20
CA ASP A 238 -35.98 -39.75 -4.50
C ASP A 238 -34.64 -40.29 -5.07
N GLU A 239 -34.05 -41.22 -4.34
CA GLU A 239 -32.72 -41.81 -4.38
C GLU A 239 -32.47 -42.91 -5.43
N THR A 240 -31.22 -43.42 -5.39
CA THR A 240 -30.72 -44.76 -5.80
C THR A 240 -30.28 -44.92 -7.26
N SER A 241 -29.23 -45.68 -7.62
CA SER A 241 -28.45 -46.72 -6.95
C SER A 241 -27.07 -46.91 -7.60
N GLU A 242 -26.16 -47.48 -6.81
CA GLU A 242 -24.82 -48.00 -7.10
C GLU A 242 -24.71 -49.03 -8.24
N THR A 243 -23.51 -49.13 -8.82
CA THR A 243 -22.68 -50.35 -9.09
C THR A 243 -21.50 -49.86 -9.96
N GLY A 244 -20.21 -50.15 -9.76
CA GLY A 244 -19.54 -51.22 -9.05
C GLY A 244 -19.01 -52.26 -10.06
N GLU A 245 -17.87 -52.02 -10.72
CA GLU A 245 -16.96 -53.10 -11.15
C GLU A 245 -15.55 -52.63 -11.56
N THR A 246 -14.63 -53.56 -11.40
CA THR A 246 -13.17 -53.48 -11.22
C THR A 246 -12.36 -53.92 -12.45
N GLY A 247 -11.06 -53.59 -12.44
CA GLY A 247 -9.99 -54.29 -13.18
C GLY A 247 -9.37 -53.45 -14.30
N ASP A 248 -8.09 -53.53 -14.64
CA ASP A 248 -6.91 -54.24 -14.12
C ASP A 248 -5.69 -53.59 -14.82
N GLU A 249 -4.51 -53.78 -14.25
CA GLU A 249 -3.20 -53.29 -14.72
C GLU A 249 -2.75 -53.90 -16.06
N THR A 250 -1.83 -53.20 -16.74
CA THR A 250 -0.62 -53.69 -17.48
C THR A 250 -0.17 -52.56 -18.43
N SER A 251 1.01 -51.94 -18.30
CA SER A 251 2.41 -52.41 -18.43
C SER A 251 3.01 -52.01 -19.78
N GLU A 252 4.14 -51.30 -19.70
CA GLU A 252 5.24 -51.19 -20.69
C GLU A 252 4.89 -50.48 -22.03
N THR A 253 5.67 -49.54 -22.56
CA THR A 253 7.14 -49.41 -22.65
C THR A 253 7.49 -47.96 -23.02
#